data_AF-A0A0M4LII2-F1
#
_entry.id   AF-A0A0M4LII2-F1
#
_cell.length_a   1.000
_cell.length_b   1.000
_cell.length_c   1.000
_cell.angle_alpha   90.00
_cell.angle_beta   90.00
_cell.angle_gamma   90.00
#
_symmetry.space_group_name_H-M   'P 1'
#
loop_
_entity.id
_entity.type
_entity.pdbx_description
1 polymer ?
#
loop_
_entity_poly.entity_id
_entity_poly.type
_entity_poly.pdbx_seq_one_letter_code
_entity_poly.pdbx_strand_id
1 'polypeptide(L)'
;MLAPDEPNTANYKTLAKAAAEMIYTWDARSSTFSAVYERVRSWWDVLPDGSNPLTVLAQEFQATGVTAASFASLSGMQAYRTATVASSACDGQLAQVKAHPAPWVGLHVCTFTLKVTEHQAGGDNSYSAPVSVMVNCPPATNAPADRCVMVGFYASPDRIVY
;
A
#
# COMPACT_ATOMS: atom_id res chain seq x y z
N MET A 1 -1.66 -18.03 7.31
CA MET A 1 -0.30 -17.96 6.72
C MET A 1 0.08 -16.49 6.62
N LEU A 2 1.36 -16.13 6.53
CA LEU A 2 1.78 -14.78 6.15
C LEU A 2 1.90 -14.71 4.62
N ALA A 3 1.69 -13.55 4.04
CA ALA A 3 1.99 -13.31 2.63
C ALA A 3 3.51 -13.27 2.39
N PRO A 4 3.98 -13.51 1.14
CA PRO A 4 5.39 -13.33 0.79
C PRO A 4 5.87 -11.91 1.16
N ASP A 5 7.05 -11.87 1.78
CA ASP A 5 7.73 -10.65 2.27
C ASP A 5 6.97 -9.83 3.34
N GLU A 6 5.82 -10.31 3.84
CA GLU A 6 5.05 -9.64 4.90
C GLU A 6 5.76 -9.75 6.26
N PRO A 7 6.14 -8.62 6.91
CA PRO A 7 6.80 -8.67 8.21
C PRO A 7 5.88 -9.22 9.31
N ASN A 8 6.29 -10.30 9.98
CA ASN A 8 5.64 -10.73 11.20
C ASN A 8 5.99 -9.78 12.36
N THR A 9 5.12 -8.80 12.66
CA THR A 9 5.42 -7.77 13.65
C THR A 9 4.16 -7.19 14.29
N ALA A 10 4.24 -6.90 15.59
CA ALA A 10 3.26 -6.08 16.32
C ALA A 10 3.55 -4.57 16.23
N ASN A 11 4.60 -4.15 15.52
CA ASN A 11 4.90 -2.73 15.29
C ASN A 11 4.24 -2.25 14.00
N TYR A 12 3.12 -1.52 14.13
CA TYR A 12 2.36 -1.01 12.99
C TYR A 12 3.21 -0.18 12.01
N LYS A 13 4.20 0.58 12.49
CA LYS A 13 5.07 1.41 11.63
C LYS A 13 5.97 0.57 10.75
N THR A 14 6.44 -0.58 11.26
CA THR A 14 7.26 -1.53 10.50
C THR A 14 6.45 -2.16 9.38
N LEU A 15 5.24 -2.65 9.66
CA LEU A 15 4.36 -3.22 8.66
C LEU A 15 3.88 -2.18 7.64
N ALA A 16 3.45 -1.00 8.11
CA ALA A 16 2.97 0.08 7.25
C ALA A 16 4.05 0.57 6.28
N LYS A 17 5.31 0.68 6.73
CA LYS A 17 6.45 1.01 5.87
C LYS A 17 6.66 -0.05 4.80
N ALA A 18 6.73 -1.32 5.19
CA ALA A 18 6.99 -2.41 4.26
C ALA A 18 5.88 -2.53 3.21
N ALA A 19 4.62 -2.35 3.62
CA ALA A 19 3.48 -2.28 2.72
C ALA A 19 3.58 -1.10 1.74
N ALA A 20 3.91 0.11 2.20
CA ALA A 20 4.07 1.28 1.35
C ALA A 20 5.14 1.07 0.25
N GLU A 21 6.30 0.50 0.62
CA GLU A 21 7.38 0.18 -0.33
C GLU A 21 6.98 -0.96 -1.29
N MET A 22 6.24 -1.97 -0.81
CA MET A 22 5.73 -3.09 -1.60
C MET A 22 4.65 -2.67 -2.61
N ILE A 23 3.72 -1.79 -2.24
CA ILE A 23 2.64 -1.28 -3.12
C ILE A 23 3.22 -0.59 -4.37
N TYR A 24 4.31 0.16 -4.21
CA TYR A 24 4.93 0.92 -5.30
C TYR A 24 6.15 0.25 -5.96
N THR A 25 6.57 -0.95 -5.53
CA THR A 25 7.72 -1.66 -6.14
C THR A 25 7.26 -2.83 -7.00
N TRP A 26 7.59 -2.87 -8.29
CA TRP A 26 7.21 -3.99 -9.18
C TRP A 26 8.22 -4.17 -10.32
N ASP A 27 8.20 -5.33 -10.98
CA ASP A 27 9.12 -5.64 -12.08
C ASP A 27 8.37 -6.33 -13.22
N ALA A 28 8.16 -5.62 -14.34
CA ALA A 28 7.43 -6.13 -15.51
C ALA A 28 8.30 -7.03 -16.42
N ARG A 29 9.56 -7.27 -16.05
CA ARG A 29 10.46 -8.25 -16.69
C ARG A 29 10.26 -9.65 -16.13
N SER A 30 9.76 -9.77 -14.89
CA SER A 30 9.63 -11.02 -14.14
C SER A 30 8.22 -11.31 -13.62
N SER A 31 7.34 -10.30 -13.58
CA SER A 31 5.96 -10.40 -13.10
C SER A 31 4.95 -9.99 -14.18
N THR A 32 3.73 -10.52 -14.11
CA THR A 32 2.57 -10.00 -14.87
C THR A 32 1.79 -8.98 -14.04
N PHE A 33 0.91 -8.20 -14.68
CA PHE A 33 -0.04 -7.32 -13.97
C PHE A 33 -0.79 -8.05 -12.85
N SER A 34 -1.33 -9.24 -13.15
CA SER A 34 -2.05 -10.05 -12.18
C SER A 34 -1.14 -10.52 -11.05
N ALA A 35 0.12 -10.88 -11.30
CA ALA A 35 1.05 -11.25 -10.23
C ALA A 35 1.37 -10.08 -9.28
N VAL A 36 1.52 -8.85 -9.81
CA VAL A 36 1.71 -7.65 -8.99
C VAL A 36 0.46 -7.34 -8.16
N TYR A 37 -0.73 -7.41 -8.77
CA TYR A 37 -2.00 -7.23 -8.07
C TYR A 37 -2.21 -8.29 -6.98
N GLU A 38 -2.00 -9.58 -7.30
CA GLU A 38 -2.16 -10.68 -6.33
C GLU A 38 -1.17 -10.57 -5.16
N ARG A 39 0.05 -10.05 -5.38
CA ARG A 39 0.97 -9.77 -4.27
C ARG A 39 0.42 -8.69 -3.34
N VAL A 40 -0.06 -7.56 -3.88
CA VAL A 40 -0.68 -6.50 -3.05
C VAL A 40 -1.96 -7.03 -2.36
N ARG A 41 -2.79 -7.79 -3.08
CA ARG A 41 -3.99 -8.46 -2.55
C ARG A 41 -3.65 -9.41 -1.41
N SER A 42 -2.54 -10.15 -1.48
CA SER A 42 -2.18 -11.14 -0.46
C SER A 42 -1.89 -10.52 0.91
N TRP A 43 -1.47 -9.25 0.95
CA TRP A 43 -1.28 -8.47 2.17
C TRP A 43 -2.57 -7.80 2.68
N TRP A 44 -3.66 -7.80 1.91
CA TRP A 44 -4.93 -7.15 2.28
C TRP A 44 -5.82 -8.08 3.09
N ASP A 45 -5.85 -7.88 4.40
CA ASP A 45 -6.75 -8.59 5.31
C ASP A 45 -8.15 -7.95 5.26
N VAL A 46 -9.18 -8.74 4.95
CA VAL A 46 -10.56 -8.23 4.79
C VAL A 46 -11.27 -8.28 6.14
N LEU A 47 -11.72 -7.11 6.61
CA LEU A 47 -12.36 -6.96 7.90
C LEU A 47 -13.77 -7.60 7.89
N PRO A 48 -14.17 -8.31 8.98
CA PRO A 48 -15.48 -8.96 9.06
C PRO A 48 -16.69 -8.03 8.97
N ASP A 49 -16.50 -6.72 9.18
CA ASP A 49 -17.53 -5.70 9.06
C ASP A 49 -17.79 -5.23 7.61
N GLY A 50 -16.96 -5.68 6.66
CA GLY A 50 -17.06 -5.29 5.24
C GLY A 50 -16.61 -3.87 4.93
N SER A 51 -15.93 -3.18 5.86
CA SER A 51 -15.51 -1.78 5.69
C SER A 51 -14.40 -1.55 4.65
N ASN A 52 -13.66 -2.60 4.28
CA ASN A 52 -12.52 -2.55 3.34
C ASN A 52 -12.66 -3.55 2.16
N PRO A 53 -13.75 -3.47 1.37
CA PRO A 53 -14.02 -4.45 0.32
C PRO A 53 -12.96 -4.40 -0.80
N LEU A 54 -12.78 -5.51 -1.52
CA LEU A 54 -11.76 -5.64 -2.57
C LEU A 54 -11.95 -4.67 -3.75
N THR A 55 -13.13 -4.05 -3.89
CA THR A 55 -13.36 -2.94 -4.82
C THR A 55 -12.53 -1.70 -4.47
N VAL A 56 -12.32 -1.41 -3.18
CA VAL A 56 -11.44 -0.32 -2.71
C VAL A 56 -9.99 -0.66 -3.01
N LEU A 57 -9.54 -1.90 -2.74
CA LEU A 57 -8.21 -2.36 -3.13
C LEU A 57 -7.96 -2.17 -4.64
N ALA A 58 -8.90 -2.60 -5.48
CA ALA A 58 -8.77 -2.47 -6.93
C ALA A 58 -8.70 -1.01 -7.41
N GLN A 59 -9.50 -0.12 -6.81
CA GLN A 59 -9.47 1.32 -7.08
C GLN A 59 -8.11 1.93 -6.71
N GLU A 60 -7.65 1.69 -5.48
CA GLU A 60 -6.43 2.31 -4.95
C GLU A 60 -5.17 1.73 -5.58
N PHE A 61 -5.18 0.45 -5.98
CA PHE A 61 -4.10 -0.12 -6.78
C PHE A 61 -3.99 0.57 -8.16
N GLN A 62 -5.10 0.85 -8.83
CA GLN A 62 -5.09 1.61 -10.09
C GLN A 62 -4.58 3.06 -9.91
N ALA A 63 -4.87 3.69 -8.76
CA ALA A 63 -4.38 5.01 -8.41
C ALA A 63 -2.84 5.10 -8.28
N THR A 64 -2.13 3.96 -8.15
CA THR A 64 -0.65 3.90 -8.25
C THR A 64 -0.11 4.12 -9.68
N GLY A 65 -0.98 4.31 -10.67
CA GLY A 65 -0.66 4.41 -12.10
C GLY A 65 -0.52 3.06 -12.83
N VAL A 66 -0.77 1.95 -12.12
CA VAL A 66 -0.64 0.59 -12.67
C VAL A 66 -2.01 0.05 -13.07
N THR A 67 -2.17 -0.23 -14.37
CA THR A 67 -3.37 -0.84 -14.95
C THR A 67 -2.95 -1.99 -15.86
N ALA A 68 -3.86 -2.92 -16.19
CA ALA A 68 -3.55 -4.00 -17.13
C ALA A 68 -3.08 -3.47 -18.50
N ALA A 69 -3.64 -2.35 -18.96
CA ALA A 69 -3.24 -1.67 -20.19
C ALA A 69 -1.84 -1.06 -20.10
N SER A 70 -1.54 -0.29 -19.05
CA SER A 70 -0.20 0.30 -18.89
C SER A 70 0.87 -0.77 -18.66
N PHE A 71 0.55 -1.87 -17.96
CA PHE A 71 1.50 -2.95 -17.69
C PHE A 71 1.94 -3.70 -18.96
N ALA A 72 1.08 -3.81 -19.98
CA ALA A 72 1.47 -4.38 -21.27
C ALA A 72 2.57 -3.54 -21.96
N SER A 73 2.44 -2.22 -21.96
CA SER A 73 3.48 -1.31 -22.45
C SER A 73 4.75 -1.36 -21.59
N LEU A 74 4.61 -1.37 -20.26
CA LEU A 74 5.73 -1.43 -19.32
C LEU A 74 6.55 -2.72 -19.49
N SER A 75 5.90 -3.88 -19.69
CA SER A 75 6.59 -5.15 -19.95
C SER A 75 7.37 -5.11 -21.26
N GLY A 76 6.79 -4.54 -22.33
CA GLY A 76 7.49 -4.33 -23.61
C GLY A 76 8.70 -3.39 -23.51
N MET A 77 8.69 -2.44 -22.57
CA MET A 77 9.82 -1.54 -22.27
C MET A 77 10.81 -2.11 -21.24
N GLN A 78 10.64 -3.38 -20.83
CA GLN A 78 11.39 -4.07 -19.77
C GLN A 78 11.41 -3.28 -18.45
N ALA A 79 10.31 -2.58 -18.15
CA ALA A 79 10.28 -1.62 -17.07
C ALA A 79 10.21 -2.29 -15.68
N TYR A 80 10.76 -1.62 -14.69
CA TYR A 80 10.59 -1.95 -13.28
C TYR A 80 10.55 -0.67 -12.44
N ARG A 81 9.81 -0.70 -11.34
CA ARG A 81 9.65 0.43 -10.41
C ARG A 81 10.18 0.03 -9.05
N THR A 82 10.95 0.92 -8.44
CA THR A 82 11.41 0.80 -7.04
C THR A 82 10.85 1.95 -6.21
N ALA A 83 10.57 1.70 -4.93
CA ALA A 83 10.10 2.72 -4.01
C ALA A 83 10.81 2.62 -2.66
N THR A 84 11.10 3.76 -2.06
CA THR A 84 11.68 3.87 -0.71
C THR A 84 11.01 5.00 0.06
N VAL A 85 10.78 4.81 1.36
CA VAL A 85 10.22 5.87 2.20
C VAL A 85 11.21 7.01 2.37
N ALA A 86 10.81 8.22 1.96
CA ALA A 86 11.56 9.46 2.19
C ALA A 86 11.12 10.18 3.48
N SER A 87 9.82 10.16 3.79
CA SER A 87 9.28 10.69 5.06
C SER A 87 7.99 9.97 5.47
N SER A 88 7.59 10.10 6.73
CA SER A 88 6.35 9.53 7.27
C SER A 88 5.70 10.39 8.35
N ALA A 89 4.38 10.31 8.44
CA ALA A 89 3.56 10.79 9.55
C ALA A 89 2.54 9.71 9.92
N CYS A 90 2.36 9.42 11.20
CA CYS A 90 1.40 8.40 11.66
C CYS A 90 0.57 8.86 12.86
N ASP A 91 -0.66 8.37 13.01
CA ASP A 91 -1.62 8.59 14.10
C ASP A 91 -1.52 9.94 14.83
N GLY A 92 -0.70 10.04 15.89
CA GLY A 92 -0.50 11.26 16.68
C GLY A 92 0.12 12.44 15.92
N GLN A 93 0.57 12.23 14.68
CA GLN A 93 1.02 13.26 13.75
C GLN A 93 -0.01 13.58 12.65
N LEU A 94 -1.05 12.76 12.49
CA LEU A 94 -2.12 12.93 11.49
C LEU A 94 -3.31 13.63 12.15
N ALA A 95 -3.50 14.91 11.87
CA ALA A 95 -4.37 15.77 12.66
C ALA A 95 -5.82 15.79 12.16
N GLN A 96 -6.67 14.95 12.77
CA GLN A 96 -8.14 14.94 12.63
C GLN A 96 -8.66 14.82 11.18
N VAL A 97 -9.02 13.60 10.77
CA VAL A 97 -9.70 13.33 9.50
C VAL A 97 -11.00 14.13 9.39
N LYS A 98 -11.00 15.19 8.57
CA LYS A 98 -12.04 16.22 8.55
C LYS A 98 -13.16 16.04 7.52
N ALA A 99 -13.02 15.10 6.58
CA ALA A 99 -13.96 14.91 5.48
C ALA A 99 -14.65 13.52 5.47
N HIS A 100 -13.91 12.44 5.75
CA HIS A 100 -14.42 11.07 5.68
C HIS A 100 -13.95 10.18 6.86
N PRO A 101 -14.70 10.12 7.97
CA PRO A 101 -14.54 9.08 8.99
C PRO A 101 -14.98 7.69 8.44
N ALA A 102 -14.74 6.55 9.07
CA ALA A 102 -14.25 6.26 10.42
C ALA A 102 -14.45 4.78 10.86
N PRO A 103 -14.24 3.74 10.01
CA PRO A 103 -14.10 2.37 10.52
C PRO A 103 -12.83 2.19 11.37
N TRP A 104 -11.88 3.15 11.32
CA TRP A 104 -10.62 3.12 12.08
C TRP A 104 -10.77 3.31 13.61
N VAL A 105 -11.85 2.85 14.24
CA VAL A 105 -11.84 2.69 15.71
C VAL A 105 -10.89 1.53 16.02
N GLY A 106 -9.65 1.85 16.38
CA GLY A 106 -8.60 0.88 16.71
C GLY A 106 -7.63 0.53 15.59
N LEU A 107 -7.72 1.17 14.42
CA LEU A 107 -6.77 0.96 13.31
C LEU A 107 -5.72 2.08 13.29
N HIS A 108 -4.46 1.70 13.10
CA HIS A 108 -3.32 2.62 12.97
C HIS A 108 -3.18 3.09 11.51
N VAL A 109 -2.86 4.36 11.31
CA VAL A 109 -2.62 4.95 9.97
C VAL A 109 -1.24 5.58 9.91
N CYS A 110 -0.49 5.29 8.85
CA CYS A 110 0.74 5.98 8.48
C CYS A 110 0.65 6.48 7.04
N THR A 111 0.88 7.78 6.83
CA THR A 111 1.11 8.35 5.50
C THR A 111 2.60 8.47 5.25
N PHE A 112 3.05 7.93 4.12
CA PHE A 112 4.42 7.96 3.66
C PHE A 112 4.52 8.83 2.41
N THR A 113 5.57 9.66 2.33
CA THR A 113 6.05 10.15 1.04
C THR A 113 7.12 9.18 0.56
N LEU A 114 6.85 8.47 -0.52
CA LEU A 114 7.80 7.58 -1.19
C LEU A 114 8.62 8.38 -2.19
N LYS A 115 9.92 8.10 -2.26
CA LYS A 115 10.72 8.36 -3.45
C LYS A 115 10.58 7.14 -4.36
N VAL A 116 9.96 7.35 -5.52
CA VAL A 116 9.69 6.31 -6.53
C VAL A 116 10.62 6.53 -7.72
N THR A 117 11.26 5.47 -8.19
CA THR A 117 12.03 5.46 -9.44
C THR A 117 11.46 4.43 -10.39
N GLU A 118 11.07 4.85 -11.58
CA GLU A 118 10.72 3.99 -12.71
C GLU A 118 11.92 3.88 -13.64
N HIS A 119 12.30 2.65 -13.95
CA HIS A 119 13.39 2.31 -14.85
C HIS A 119 12.80 1.66 -16.09
N GLN A 120 13.26 2.08 -17.28
CA GLN A 120 12.82 1.53 -18.57
C GLN A 120 13.92 1.72 -19.62
N ALA A 121 13.80 1.03 -20.76
CA ALA A 121 14.81 1.10 -21.84
C ALA A 121 15.10 2.53 -22.36
N GLY A 122 14.16 3.47 -22.18
CA GLY A 122 14.32 4.89 -22.56
C GLY A 122 14.97 5.78 -21.49
N GLY A 123 15.34 5.24 -20.32
CA GLY A 123 15.91 5.99 -19.19
C GLY A 123 15.06 5.92 -17.92
N ASP A 124 15.53 6.60 -16.87
CA ASP A 124 14.91 6.59 -15.54
C ASP A 124 14.04 7.83 -15.29
N ASN A 125 12.91 7.66 -14.62
CA ASN A 125 12.05 8.72 -14.12
C ASN A 125 11.97 8.64 -12.59
N SER A 126 12.09 9.76 -11.87
CA SER A 126 12.03 9.81 -10.41
C SER A 126 11.02 10.83 -9.93
N TYR A 127 10.12 10.43 -9.03
CA TYR A 127 9.07 11.30 -8.48
C TYR A 127 8.74 10.96 -7.03
N SER A 128 8.00 11.83 -6.37
CA SER A 128 7.46 11.59 -5.04
C SER A 128 5.99 11.16 -5.13
N ALA A 129 5.61 10.13 -4.39
CA ALA A 129 4.23 9.64 -4.31
C ALA A 129 3.79 9.53 -2.85
N PRO A 130 2.66 10.13 -2.44
CA PRO A 130 2.05 9.86 -1.14
C PRO A 130 1.34 8.51 -1.14
N VAL A 131 1.38 7.80 -0.02
CA VAL A 131 0.51 6.65 0.25
C VAL A 131 0.15 6.62 1.73
N SER A 132 -1.14 6.53 2.05
CA SER A 132 -1.61 6.25 3.40
C SER A 132 -1.82 4.75 3.54
N VAL A 133 -1.22 4.11 4.54
CA VAL A 133 -1.40 2.68 4.84
C VAL A 133 -2.11 2.55 6.17
N MET A 134 -3.11 1.66 6.22
CA MET A 134 -3.92 1.39 7.40
C MET A 134 -3.70 -0.04 7.88
N VAL A 135 -3.50 -0.16 9.19
CA VAL A 135 -3.00 -1.37 9.82
C VAL A 135 -3.87 -1.69 11.04
N ASN A 136 -4.33 -2.93 11.12
CA ASN A 136 -4.98 -3.46 12.31
C ASN A 136 -3.96 -4.15 13.21
N CYS A 137 -3.98 -3.91 14.52
CA CYS A 137 -3.01 -4.46 15.47
C CYS A 137 -3.66 -4.80 16.83
N PRO A 138 -3.10 -5.75 17.60
CA PRO A 138 -3.39 -5.88 19.02
C PRO A 138 -3.28 -4.53 19.74
N PRO A 139 -4.23 -4.20 20.65
CA PRO A 139 -5.25 -5.06 21.22
C PRO A 139 -6.63 -5.01 20.50
N ALA A 140 -6.71 -4.56 19.25
CA ALA A 140 -7.99 -4.50 18.52
C ALA A 140 -8.62 -5.91 18.36
N THR A 141 -9.92 -6.02 18.64
CA THR A 141 -10.63 -7.31 18.76
C THR A 141 -10.68 -8.13 17.47
N ASN A 142 -10.52 -7.48 16.32
CA ASN A 142 -10.49 -8.07 14.98
C ASN A 142 -9.07 -8.23 14.42
N ALA A 143 -8.01 -7.92 15.17
CA ALA A 143 -6.62 -8.16 14.76
C ALA A 143 -6.16 -9.59 15.14
N PRO A 144 -5.19 -10.17 14.42
CA PRO A 144 -4.45 -11.34 14.91
C PRO A 144 -3.76 -11.05 16.24
N ALA A 145 -3.79 -12.00 17.17
CA ALA A 145 -3.34 -11.76 18.56
C ALA A 145 -1.83 -11.48 18.71
N ASP A 146 -1.00 -11.91 17.75
CA ASP A 146 0.46 -11.88 17.79
C ASP A 146 1.09 -10.81 16.87
N ARG A 147 0.32 -10.22 15.95
CA ARG A 147 0.86 -9.31 14.92
C ARG A 147 -0.17 -8.33 14.37
N CYS A 148 0.36 -7.30 13.73
CA CYS A 148 -0.40 -6.41 12.87
C CYS A 148 -0.69 -7.03 11.48
N VAL A 149 -1.71 -6.53 10.80
CA VAL A 149 -2.05 -6.83 9.38
C VAL A 149 -2.46 -5.56 8.63
N MET A 150 -2.14 -5.47 7.33
CA MET A 150 -2.62 -4.36 6.50
C MET A 150 -4.08 -4.59 6.14
N VAL A 151 -4.94 -3.61 6.44
CA VAL A 151 -6.38 -3.63 6.13
C VAL A 151 -6.78 -2.56 5.12
N GLY A 152 -5.86 -1.69 4.72
CA GLY A 152 -6.12 -0.72 3.68
C GLY A 152 -4.86 0.03 3.25
N PHE A 153 -4.93 0.62 2.06
CA PHE A 153 -4.09 1.75 1.70
C PHE A 153 -4.87 2.69 0.80
N TYR A 154 -4.49 3.98 0.79
CA TYR A 154 -4.95 5.00 -0.15
C TYR A 154 -3.76 5.57 -0.92
N ALA A 155 -3.90 5.59 -2.24
CA ALA A 155 -2.97 6.21 -3.19
C ALA A 155 -3.67 7.32 -4.01
N SER A 156 -5.00 7.35 -4.04
CA SER A 156 -5.79 8.42 -4.66
C SER A 156 -5.57 9.75 -3.92
N PRO A 157 -5.22 10.87 -4.60
CA PRO A 157 -4.84 12.14 -3.95
C PRO A 157 -5.92 12.75 -3.03
N ASP A 158 -7.20 12.52 -3.32
CA ASP A 158 -8.37 12.95 -2.55
C ASP A 158 -8.58 12.13 -1.27
N ARG A 159 -7.88 11.01 -1.11
CA ARG A 159 -8.00 10.08 0.03
C ARG A 159 -6.77 10.07 0.94
N ILE A 160 -5.64 10.66 0.53
CA ILE A 160 -4.44 10.72 1.37
C ILE A 160 -4.74 11.43 2.70
N VAL A 161 -4.34 10.79 3.79
CA VAL A 161 -4.47 11.31 5.15
C VAL A 161 -3.23 12.16 5.49
N TYR A 162 -3.43 13.34 6.09
CA TYR A 162 -2.37 14.25 6.52
C TYR A 162 -2.54 14.65 7.99
#